data_AF-N4USF1-F1
#
_entry.id   AF-N4USF1-F1
#
_cell.length_a   1.000
_cell.length_b   1.000
_cell.length_c   1.000
_cell.angle_alpha   90.00
_cell.angle_beta   90.00
_cell.angle_gamma   90.00
#
_symmetry.space_group_name_H-M   'P 1'
#
loop_
_entity.id
_entity.type
_entity.pdbx_description
1 polymer ?
#
loop_
_entity_poly.entity_id
_entity_poly.type
_entity_poly.pdbx_seq_one_letter_code
_entity_poly.pdbx_strand_id
1 'polypeptide(L)'
;MDYEFVHASKCNEILDNGKLPLSAANSMNYVTSCLDEPTSWVAQNYELYNIYDPICKYGVNEKCHLNLAVSNQPECPSILGSMSNLNLEVKNIIYGSGKSVVAS
;
A
#
# COMPACT_ATOMS: atom_id res chain seq x y z
N MET A 1 -3.31 10.74 -27.68
CA MET A 1 -2.61 9.86 -26.72
C MET A 1 -3.59 8.75 -26.48
N ASP A 2 -3.33 7.59 -27.05
CA ASP A 2 -4.22 6.44 -26.97
C ASP A 2 -3.83 5.65 -25.72
N TYR A 3 -4.79 5.43 -24.84
CA TYR A 3 -4.61 4.61 -23.65
C TYR A 3 -5.77 3.62 -23.56
N GLU A 4 -5.52 2.50 -22.91
CA GLU A 4 -6.53 1.50 -22.61
C GLU A 4 -6.54 1.19 -21.12
N PHE A 5 -7.70 0.84 -20.59
CA PHE A 5 -7.82 0.32 -19.24
C PHE A 5 -7.51 -1.18 -19.26
N VAL A 6 -6.43 -1.56 -18.59
CA VAL A 6 -6.05 -2.96 -18.44
C VAL A 6 -6.36 -3.47 -17.03
N HIS A 7 -6.50 -4.78 -16.90
CA HIS A 7 -6.70 -5.42 -15.60
C HIS A 7 -5.47 -5.22 -14.69
N ALA A 8 -5.68 -5.03 -13.38
CA ALA A 8 -4.62 -4.73 -12.40
C ALA A 8 -3.52 -5.80 -12.33
N SER A 9 -3.81 -7.05 -12.68
CA SER A 9 -2.81 -8.12 -12.77
C SER A 9 -1.70 -7.85 -13.79
N LYS A 10 -1.89 -6.92 -14.72
CA LYS A 10 -0.82 -6.46 -15.63
C LYS A 10 0.28 -5.70 -14.90
N CYS A 11 0.04 -5.25 -13.67
CA CYS A 11 1.03 -4.58 -12.82
C CYS A 11 1.86 -5.57 -11.98
N ASN A 12 1.64 -6.89 -12.07
CA ASN A 12 2.34 -7.86 -11.20
C ASN A 12 3.87 -7.77 -11.26
N GLU A 13 4.44 -7.38 -12.40
CA GLU A 13 5.89 -7.23 -12.58
C GLU A 13 6.49 -6.05 -11.82
N ILE A 14 5.67 -5.07 -11.41
CA ILE A 14 6.10 -3.88 -10.63
C ILE A 14 5.63 -3.94 -9.17
N LEU A 15 4.86 -4.96 -8.79
CA LEU A 15 4.34 -5.14 -7.44
C LEU A 15 5.17 -6.15 -6.65
N ASP A 16 5.43 -5.87 -5.38
CA ASP A 16 6.08 -6.84 -4.49
C ASP A 16 5.15 -8.03 -4.24
N ASN A 17 5.63 -9.23 -4.52
CA ASN A 17 4.88 -10.50 -4.43
C ASN A 17 3.52 -10.49 -5.17
N GLY A 18 3.33 -9.61 -6.15
CA GLY A 18 2.08 -9.49 -6.92
C GLY A 18 0.89 -8.96 -6.11
N LYS A 19 1.11 -8.39 -4.92
CA LYS A 19 0.06 -7.80 -4.08
C LYS A 19 0.17 -6.28 -4.07
N LEU A 20 -0.97 -5.61 -3.91
CA LEU A 20 -1.03 -4.16 -3.74
C LEU A 20 -0.66 -3.78 -2.30
N PRO A 21 0.48 -3.12 -2.07
CA PRO A 21 0.83 -2.62 -0.74
C PRO A 21 -0.04 -1.42 -0.39
N LEU A 22 -0.63 -1.44 0.80
CA LEU A 22 -1.49 -0.38 1.32
C LEU A 22 -1.06 0.02 2.73
N SER A 23 -1.24 1.29 3.09
CA SER A 23 -0.92 1.77 4.43
C SER A 23 -2.01 1.32 5.40
N ALA A 24 -1.65 0.53 6.40
CA ALA A 24 -2.58 -0.02 7.39
C ALA A 24 -3.38 1.09 8.10
N ALA A 25 -2.73 2.21 8.42
CA ALA A 25 -3.36 3.33 9.13
C ALA A 25 -4.23 4.21 8.21
N ASN A 26 -3.94 4.26 6.90
CA ASN A 26 -4.51 5.28 6.02
C ASN A 26 -5.40 4.73 4.88
N SER A 27 -5.42 3.41 4.63
CA SER A 27 -6.09 2.82 3.47
C SER A 27 -7.41 2.10 3.79
N MET A 28 -7.88 2.16 5.03
CA MET A 28 -8.99 1.30 5.48
C MET A 28 -10.29 1.49 4.71
N ASN A 29 -10.72 2.72 4.43
CA ASN A 29 -11.94 2.97 3.66
C ASN A 29 -11.88 2.34 2.25
N TYR A 30 -10.71 2.36 1.62
CA TYR A 30 -10.51 1.75 0.30
C TYR A 30 -10.57 0.23 0.39
N VAL A 31 -9.83 -0.36 1.33
CA VAL A 31 -9.79 -1.80 1.57
C VAL A 31 -11.18 -2.34 1.88
N THR A 32 -11.92 -1.70 2.80
CA THR A 32 -13.27 -2.15 3.16
C THR A 32 -14.21 -2.09 1.96
N SER A 33 -14.15 -1.01 1.17
CA SER A 33 -14.98 -0.89 -0.05
C SER A 33 -14.65 -1.99 -1.07
N CYS A 34 -13.37 -2.34 -1.23
CA CYS A 34 -12.98 -3.46 -2.09
C CYS A 34 -13.42 -4.82 -1.54
N LEU A 35 -13.36 -5.02 -0.21
CA LEU A 35 -13.79 -6.26 0.44
C LEU A 35 -15.30 -6.47 0.34
N ASP A 36 -16.10 -5.40 0.29
CA ASP A 36 -17.54 -5.45 -0.01
C ASP A 36 -17.84 -5.92 -1.45
N GLU A 37 -16.83 -5.92 -2.33
CA GLU A 37 -16.84 -6.54 -3.66
C GLU A 37 -15.83 -7.70 -3.72
N PRO A 38 -16.16 -8.92 -3.24
CA PRO A 38 -15.20 -10.02 -3.08
C PRO A 38 -14.52 -10.48 -4.38
N THR A 39 -15.10 -10.16 -5.54
CA THR A 39 -14.56 -10.46 -6.87
C THR A 39 -13.57 -9.39 -7.36
N SER A 40 -13.41 -8.28 -6.65
CA SER A 40 -12.42 -7.26 -6.99
C SER A 40 -11.01 -7.83 -6.85
N TRP A 41 -10.10 -7.45 -7.74
CA TRP A 41 -8.72 -7.91 -7.69
C TRP A 41 -8.04 -7.52 -6.37
N VAL A 42 -8.36 -6.33 -5.83
CA VAL A 42 -7.77 -5.83 -4.58
C VAL A 42 -8.21 -6.66 -3.39
N ALA A 43 -9.48 -7.03 -3.26
CA ALA A 43 -9.97 -7.89 -2.17
C ALA A 43 -9.19 -9.22 -2.08
N GLN A 44 -8.67 -9.68 -3.21
CA GLN A 44 -7.93 -10.93 -3.33
C GLN A 44 -6.40 -10.75 -3.28
N ASN A 45 -5.89 -9.53 -3.50
CA ASN A 45 -4.47 -9.27 -3.76
C ASN A 45 -3.97 -7.98 -3.08
N TYR A 46 -4.33 -7.74 -1.83
CA TYR A 46 -3.77 -6.63 -1.04
C TYR A 46 -2.88 -7.12 0.10
N GLU A 47 -2.04 -6.22 0.60
CA GLU A 47 -1.29 -6.40 1.83
C GLU A 47 -1.19 -5.07 2.58
N LEU A 48 -1.35 -5.10 3.90
CA LEU A 48 -1.29 -3.91 4.74
C LEU A 48 0.06 -3.81 5.41
N TYR A 49 0.67 -2.63 5.36
CA TYR A 49 1.94 -2.33 6.00
C TYR A 49 1.80 -1.20 7.00
N ASN A 50 2.53 -1.27 8.12
CA ASN A 50 2.55 -0.24 9.15
C ASN A 50 3.44 0.97 8.76
N ILE A 51 3.35 1.42 7.50
CA ILE A 51 4.04 2.61 6.98
C ILE A 51 3.08 3.79 7.09
N TYR A 52 3.55 4.88 7.70
CA TYR A 52 2.72 6.04 8.03
C TYR A 52 2.58 7.02 6.87
N ASP A 53 3.64 7.21 6.08
CA ASP A 53 3.67 8.21 5.00
C ASP A 53 4.28 7.66 3.69
N PRO A 54 3.94 8.23 2.53
CA PRO A 54 4.34 7.69 1.22
C PRO A 54 5.83 7.89 0.89
N ILE A 55 6.56 8.70 1.67
CA ILE A 55 8.02 8.85 1.51
C ILE A 55 8.79 7.95 2.49
N CYS A 56 8.09 7.05 3.19
CA CYS A 56 8.63 6.11 4.16
C CYS A 56 9.50 6.78 5.23
N LYS A 57 9.10 7.98 5.71
CA LYS A 57 9.80 8.68 6.78
C LYS A 57 9.45 8.13 8.16
N TYR A 58 8.19 7.76 8.35
CA TYR A 58 7.65 7.26 9.60
C TYR A 58 6.92 5.94 9.41
N GLY A 59 6.98 5.09 10.43
CA GLY A 59 6.32 3.80 10.47
C GLY A 59 7.22 2.68 10.98
N VAL A 60 6.75 1.45 10.78
CA VAL A 60 7.52 0.23 10.98
C VAL A 60 7.32 -0.62 9.72
N ASN A 61 8.42 -1.12 9.14
CA ASN A 61 8.36 -1.97 7.96
C ASN A 61 7.93 -3.39 8.34
N GLU A 62 6.64 -3.54 8.64
CA GLU A 62 6.00 -4.79 9.05
C GLU A 62 4.62 -4.91 8.41
N LYS A 63 4.16 -6.17 8.31
CA LYS A 63 2.82 -6.48 7.81
C LYS A 63 1.81 -6.41 8.94
N CYS A 64 0.62 -5.92 8.62
CA CYS A 64 -0.53 -5.92 9.51
C CYS A 64 -1.60 -6.87 8.99
N HIS A 65 -2.36 -7.45 9.91
CA HIS A 65 -3.48 -8.33 9.61
C HIS A 65 -4.81 -7.60 9.85
N LEU A 66 -5.78 -7.79 8.97
CA LEU A 66 -7.11 -7.24 9.12
C LEU A 66 -8.12 -8.37 9.31
N ASN A 67 -8.88 -8.31 10.40
CA ASN A 67 -10.03 -9.16 10.64
C ASN A 67 -11.25 -8.29 10.96
N LEU A 68 -12.06 -8.01 9.95
CA LEU A 68 -13.27 -7.18 10.07
C LEU A 68 -14.35 -7.78 10.97
N ALA A 69 -14.30 -9.08 11.26
CA ALA A 69 -15.19 -9.69 12.24
C ALA A 69 -14.81 -9.34 13.69
N VAL A 70 -13.61 -8.82 13.92
CA VAL A 70 -13.07 -8.42 15.24
C VAL A 70 -12.97 -6.90 15.36
N SER A 71 -12.40 -6.24 14.37
CA SER A 71 -12.11 -4.81 14.40
C SER A 71 -12.07 -4.18 13.00
N ASN A 72 -12.42 -2.90 12.91
CA ASN A 72 -12.22 -2.09 11.71
C ASN A 72 -10.78 -1.54 11.60
N GLN A 73 -9.91 -1.84 12.56
CA GLN A 73 -8.50 -1.46 12.57
C GLN A 73 -7.61 -2.69 12.34
N PRO A 74 -6.56 -2.59 11.49
CA PRO A 74 -5.57 -3.65 11.35
C PRO A 74 -4.76 -3.87 12.63
N GLU A 75 -4.45 -5.12 12.92
CA GLU A 75 -3.53 -5.55 13.95
C GLU A 75 -2.11 -5.59 13.38
N CYS A 76 -1.20 -4.81 13.95
CA CYS A 76 0.21 -4.82 13.58
C CYS A 76 1.04 -5.41 14.75
N PRO A 77 2.21 -6.03 14.49
CA PRO A 77 3.08 -6.50 15.57
C PRO A 77 3.56 -5.38 16.50
N SER A 78 3.81 -4.19 15.95
CA SER A 78 3.92 -2.95 16.73
C SER A 78 2.59 -2.20 16.78
N ILE A 79 2.55 -1.03 17.43
CA ILE A 79 1.33 -0.22 17.47
C ILE A 79 0.99 0.31 16.07
N LEU A 80 -0.28 0.17 15.67
CA LEU A 80 -0.79 0.73 14.41
C LEU A 80 -0.53 2.23 14.35
N GLY A 81 -0.01 2.72 13.22
CA GLY A 81 0.26 4.14 13.03
C GLY A 81 1.47 4.63 13.83
N SER A 82 2.45 3.76 14.06
CA SER A 82 3.71 4.13 14.70
C SER A 82 4.39 5.28 13.95
N MET A 83 4.95 6.23 14.72
CA MET A 83 5.72 7.37 14.21
C MET A 83 7.24 7.16 14.33
N SER A 84 7.69 5.90 14.47
CA SER A 84 9.11 5.57 14.46
C SER A 84 9.78 6.03 13.17
N ASN A 85 10.99 6.59 13.25
CA ASN A 85 11.74 6.96 12.04
C ASN A 85 12.12 5.70 11.25
N LEU A 86 11.89 5.75 9.94
CA LEU A 86 12.33 4.75 8.98
C LEU A 86 13.52 5.31 8.19
N ASN A 87 14.53 4.47 7.98
CA ASN A 87 15.70 4.79 7.15
C ASN A 87 15.53 4.15 5.76
N LEU A 88 14.40 4.42 5.10
CA LEU A 88 14.10 3.92 3.76
C LEU A 88 14.11 5.11 2.78
N GLU A 89 14.81 4.96 1.66
CA GLU A 89 14.86 5.98 0.63
C GLU A 89 13.76 5.74 -0.41
N VAL A 90 12.90 6.73 -0.62
CA VAL A 90 11.90 6.73 -1.69
C VAL A 90 12.37 7.63 -2.83
N LYS A 91 12.19 7.16 -4.07
CA LYS A 91 12.57 7.89 -5.29
C LYS A 91 11.34 8.21 -6.12
N ASN A 92 11.20 9.47 -6.51
CA ASN A 92 10.23 9.92 -7.49
C ASN A 92 10.83 9.80 -8.90
N ILE A 93 10.00 9.41 -9.87
CA ILE A 93 10.33 9.45 -11.29
C ILE A 93 9.64 10.67 -11.90
N ILE A 94 10.43 11.65 -12.34
CA ILE A 94 9.91 12.89 -12.93
C ILE A 94 9.20 12.55 -14.24
N TYR A 95 7.89 12.83 -14.26
CA TYR A 95 7.00 12.56 -15.39
C TYR A 95 7.57 13.10 -16.70
N GLY A 96 7.48 12.29 -17.76
CA GLY A 96 7.96 12.62 -19.10
C GLY A 96 9.49 12.62 -19.29
N SER A 97 10.28 12.56 -18.21
CA SER A 97 11.75 12.58 -18.30
C SER A 97 12.44 11.28 -17.91
N GLY A 98 11.77 10.44 -17.09
CA GLY A 98 12.36 9.23 -16.52
C GLY A 98 13.45 9.48 -15.48
N LYS A 99 13.75 10.75 -15.13
CA LYS A 99 14.77 11.08 -14.14
C LYS A 99 14.31 10.75 -12.73
N SER A 100 15.17 10.05 -11.99
CA SER A 100 14.94 9.73 -10.57
C SER A 100 15.43 10.86 -9.67
N VAL A 101 14.62 11.24 -8.68
CA VAL A 101 15.00 12.19 -7.61
C VAL A 101 14.54 11.64 -6.26
N VAL A 102 15.28 11.95 -5.19
CA VAL A 102 14.89 11.57 -3.82
C VAL A 102 13.57 12.26 -3.47
N ALA A 103 12.63 11.51 -2.91
CA ALA A 103 11.38 12.04 -2.39
C ALA A 103 11.63 12.78 -1.08
N SER A 104 10.99 13.93 -0.91
CA SER A 104 11.16 14.85 0.23
C SER A 104 9.83 15.27 0.81
#